data_AF-A0A914S6I2-F1
#
_entry.id   AF-A0A914S6I2-F1
#
_cell.length_a   1.000
_cell.length_b   1.000
_cell.length_c   1.000
_cell.angle_alpha   90.00
_cell.angle_beta   90.00
_cell.angle_gamma   90.00
#
_symmetry.space_group_name_H-M   'P 1'
#
loop_
_entity.id
_entity.type
_entity.pdbx_description
1 polymer ?
#
loop_
_entity_poly.entity_id
_entity_poly.type
_entity_poly.pdbx_seq_one_letter_code
_entity_poly.pdbx_strand_id
1 'polypeptide(L)' 'MLQNAVIRLSPDNIAEVNRKLANIEEQIWGKIIVMERNVRTAKAYLRSRIIAIDGSYAEFDGLRQ' A
#
# COMPACT_ATOMS: atom_id res chain seq x y z
N MET A 1 -0.84 10.90 24.08
CA MET A 1 -1.88 10.52 23.09
C MET A 1 -1.37 10.33 21.66
N LEU A 2 -0.24 10.92 21.22
CA LEU A 2 0.25 10.81 19.82
C LEU A 2 0.97 9.49 19.46
N GLN A 3 1.48 8.72 20.43
CA GLN A 3 2.24 7.48 20.14
C GLN A 3 1.36 6.27 19.75
N ASN A 4 0.05 6.32 20.02
CA ASN A 4 -0.84 5.17 19.80
C ASN A 4 -1.35 5.02 18.36
N ALA A 5 -1.34 6.09 17.56
CA ALA A 5 -1.88 6.06 16.20
C ALA A 5 -0.92 5.35 15.22
N VAL A 6 0.39 5.59 15.33
CA VAL A 6 1.41 4.94 14.50
C VAL A 6 1.44 3.43 14.74
N ILE A 7 1.28 3.01 16.00
CA ILE A 7 1.30 1.59 16.40
C ILE A 7 0.10 0.82 15.84
N ARG A 8 -1.04 1.46 15.56
CA ARG A 8 -2.25 0.79 15.02
C ARG A 8 -2.28 0.68 13.49
N LEU A 9 -1.60 1.57 12.77
CA LEU A 9 -1.54 1.54 11.30
C LEU A 9 -0.93 0.23 10.79
N SER A 10 0.14 -0.26 11.42
CA SER A 10 0.81 -1.50 11.00
C SER A 10 -0.07 -2.74 11.21
N PRO A 11 -0.62 -3.01 12.41
CA PRO A 11 -1.52 -4.14 12.66
C PRO A 11 -2.76 -4.18 11.76
N ASP A 12 -3.42 -3.03 11.53
CA ASP A 12 -4.64 -2.99 10.71
C ASP A 12 -4.35 -3.34 9.24
N ASN A 13 -3.23 -2.85 8.72
CA ASN A 13 -2.81 -3.12 7.35
C ASN A 13 -2.37 -4.57 7.16
N ILE A 14 -1.67 -5.14 8.14
CA ILE A 14 -1.30 -6.56 8.16
C ILE A 14 -2.56 -7.44 8.24
N ALA A 15 -3.50 -7.12 9.14
CA ALA A 15 -4.76 -7.84 9.26
C ALA A 15 -5.59 -7.77 7.96
N GLU A 16 -5.58 -6.63 7.25
CA GLU A 16 -6.21 -6.50 5.93
C GLU A 16 -5.57 -7.46 4.90
N VAL A 17 -4.24 -7.53 4.84
CA VAL A 17 -3.55 -8.45 3.92
C VAL A 17 -3.85 -9.89 4.28
N ASN A 18 -3.78 -10.28 5.55
CA ASN A 18 -4.06 -11.64 6.01
C ASN A 18 -5.49 -12.09 5.66
N ARG A 19 -6.50 -11.23 5.84
CA ARG A 19 -7.88 -11.55 5.45
C ARG A 19 -8.07 -11.77 3.95
N LYS A 20 -7.25 -11.10 3.13
CA LYS A 20 -7.34 -11.17 1.67
C LYS A 20 -6.39 -12.18 1.05
N LEU A 21 -5.46 -12.74 1.83
CA LEU A 21 -4.30 -13.48 1.34
C LEU A 21 -4.66 -14.59 0.35
N ALA A 22 -5.71 -15.36 0.63
CA ALA A 22 -6.18 -16.44 -0.23
C ALA A 22 -6.69 -15.96 -1.62
N ASN A 23 -7.03 -14.68 -1.75
CA ASN A 23 -7.55 -14.07 -2.97
C ASN A 23 -6.57 -13.07 -3.60
N ILE A 24 -5.35 -12.95 -3.06
CA ILE A 24 -4.30 -12.14 -3.69
C ILE A 24 -3.74 -12.94 -4.86
N GLU A 25 -3.76 -12.33 -6.05
CA GLU A 25 -3.20 -12.92 -7.26
C GLU A 25 -1.69 -13.15 -7.11
N GLU A 26 -1.20 -14.27 -7.64
CA GLU A 26 0.19 -14.71 -7.48
C GLU A 26 1.22 -13.67 -7.95
N GLN A 27 0.92 -12.89 -9.00
CA GLN A 27 1.84 -11.87 -9.50
C GLN A 27 1.90 -10.60 -8.63
N ILE A 28 1.09 -10.49 -7.56
CA ILE A 28 1.19 -9.40 -6.59
C ILE A 28 2.23 -9.76 -5.53
N TRP A 29 3.33 -9.00 -5.48
CA TRP A 29 4.41 -9.25 -4.52
C TRP A 29 4.43 -8.24 -3.36
N GLY A 30 3.67 -7.15 -3.45
CA GLY A 30 3.69 -6.11 -2.42
C GLY A 30 2.46 -5.21 -2.42
N LYS A 31 2.36 -4.41 -1.35
CA LYS A 31 1.31 -3.40 -1.17
C LYS A 31 1.94 -2.11 -0.65
N ILE A 32 1.70 -1.01 -1.34
CA ILE A 32 2.08 0.34 -0.89
C ILE A 32 0.84 1.04 -0.36
N ILE A 33 1.01 1.76 0.75
CA ILE A 33 0.00 2.61 1.35
C ILE A 33 0.60 4.00 1.47
N VAL A 34 0.00 4.95 0.75
CA VAL A 34 0.42 6.35 0.79
C VAL A 34 -0.35 7.05 1.89
N MET A 35 0.38 7.78 2.72
CA MET A 35 -0.14 8.47 3.89
C MET A 35 0.22 9.95 3.80
N GLU A 36 -0.75 10.82 4.07
CA GLU A 36 -0.52 12.22 4.37
C GLU A 36 -0.84 12.46 5.85
N ARG A 37 0.19 12.67 6.66
CA ARG A 37 0.08 12.68 8.12
C ARG A 37 -0.55 11.37 8.62
N ASN A 38 -1.74 11.44 9.23
CA ASN A 38 -2.48 10.28 9.75
C ASN A 38 -3.60 9.80 8.81
N VAL A 39 -3.68 10.36 7.60
CA VAL A 39 -4.72 10.03 6.62
C VAL A 39 -4.13 9.15 5.53
N ARG A 40 -4.78 8.03 5.23
CA ARG A 40 -4.44 7.17 4.10
C ARG A 40 -5.05 7.74 2.83
N THR A 41 -4.21 8.17 1.90
CA THR A 41 -4.64 8.81 0.65
C THR A 41 -4.71 7.83 -0.52
N ALA A 42 -3.87 6.79 -0.54
CA ALA A 42 -3.89 5.78 -1.60
C ALA A 42 -3.47 4.37 -1.12
N LYS A 43 -3.84 3.36 -1.91
CA LYS A 43 -3.36 1.98 -1.81
C LYS A 43 -3.04 1.45 -3.20
N ALA A 44 -1.91 0.78 -3.34
CA ALA A 44 -1.50 0.14 -4.59
C ALA A 44 -1.01 -1.28 -4.32
N TYR A 45 -1.38 -2.22 -5.19
CA TYR A 45 -0.81 -3.57 -5.22
C TYR A 45 0.25 -3.65 -6.31
N LEU A 46 1.43 -4.17 -5.97
CA LEU A 46 2.60 -4.14 -6.83
C LEU A 46 2.69 -5.41 -7.65
N ARG A 47 2.77 -5.25 -8.97
CA ARG A 47 2.93 -6.35 -9.93
C ARG A 47 4.22 -6.24 -10.74
N SER A 48 4.57 -5.02 -11.16
CA SER A 48 5.87 -4.75 -11.78
C SER A 48 7.00 -5.00 -10.78
N ARG A 49 8.14 -5.51 -11.26
CA ARG A 49 9.36 -5.70 -10.46
C ARG A 49 9.98 -4.37 -10.03
N ILE A 50 9.80 -3.33 -10.85
CA ILE A 50 10.32 -1.98 -10.61
C ILE A 50 9.11 -1.08 -10.39
N ILE A 51 9.17 -0.29 -9.32
CA ILE A 51 8.13 0.66 -8.95
C ILE A 51 8.78 2.03 -8.87
N ALA A 52 8.32 2.96 -9.72
CA ALA A 52 8.67 4.36 -9.61
C ALA A 52 7.72 5.06 -8.62
N ILE A 53 8.28 5.84 -7.70
CA ILE A 53 7.53 6.69 -6.77
C ILE A 53 8.07 8.11 -6.94
N ASP A 54 7.23 9.00 -7.48
CA ASP A 54 7.56 10.39 -7.71
C ASP A 54 6.38 11.31 -7.34
N GLY A 55 6.54 12.63 -7.54
CA GLY A 55 5.52 13.64 -7.29
C GLY A 55 4.61 13.92 -8.49
N SER A 56 4.56 13.02 -9.47
CA SER A 56 3.72 13.18 -10.66
C SER A 56 2.24 13.16 -10.29
N TYR A 57 1.44 13.86 -11.09
CA TYR A 57 -0.03 13.77 -11.05
C TYR A 57 -0.58 12.56 -11.80
N ALA A 58 0.29 11.73 -12.39
CA ALA A 58 -0.11 10.50 -13.05
C ALA A 58 -0.67 9.49 -12.04
N GLU A 59 -1.81 8.89 -12.34
CA GLU A 59 -2.38 7.83 -11.52
C GLU A 59 -1.53 6.55 -11.58
N PHE A 60 -1.59 5.76 -10.50
CA PHE A 60 -0.98 4.44 -10.47
C PHE A 60 -1.72 3.48 -11.40
N ASP A 61 -1.08 3.04 -12.47
CA ASP A 61 -1.62 2.08 -13.44
C ASP A 61 -1.02 0.67 -13.30
N GLY A 62 -0.03 0.49 -12.41
CA GLY A 62 0.69 -0.76 -12.22
C GLY A 62 1.56 -1.20 -13.40
N LEU A 63 1.72 -0.36 -14.43
CA LEU A 63 2.37 -0.67 -15.71
C LEU A 63 3.55 0.25 -16.02
N ARG A 64 3.61 1.46 -15.44
CA ARG A 64 4.70 2.40 -15.70
C ARG A 64 6.03 1.94 -15.09
N GLN A 65 7.02 1.75 -15.97
CA GLN A 65 8.43 1.49 -15.70
C GLN A 65 9.20 2.79 -15.53
#